data_AF-K1YH02-F1
#
_entry.id   AF-K1YH02-F1
#
_cell.length_a   1.000
_cell.length_b   1.000
_cell.length_c   1.000
_cell.angle_alpha   90.00
_cell.angle_beta   90.00
_cell.angle_gamma   90.00
#
_symmetry.space_group_name_H-M   'P 1'
#
loop_
_entity.id
_entity.type
_entity.pdbx_description
1 polymer ?
#
loop_
_entity_poly.entity_id
_entity_poly.type
_entity_poly.pdbx_seq_one_letter_code
_entity_poly.pdbx_strand_id
1 'polypeptide(L)' 'MHQYIDTHIHLYDSDFTPDLKDVIERAVQNKVTRCILPAIDKSCQKPLLDTVAKFPDNLFPATGLHPTSVK' A
#
# COMPACT_ATOMS: atom_id res chain seq x y z
N MET A 1 2.92 22.12 11.41
CA MET A 1 2.12 21.49 10.33
C MET A 1 2.24 19.98 10.48
N HIS A 2 1.13 19.24 10.49
CA HIS A 2 1.15 17.80 10.76
C HIS A 2 1.36 16.97 9.48
N GLN A 3 2.10 15.87 9.60
CA GLN A 3 2.20 14.80 8.59
C GLN A 3 1.46 13.57 9.13
N TYR A 4 0.83 12.82 8.24
CA TYR A 4 0.07 11.62 8.56
C TYR A 4 0.72 10.39 7.96
N ILE A 5 0.58 9.27 8.68
CA ILE A 5 0.99 7.95 8.24
C ILE A 5 -0.28 7.09 8.20
N ASP A 6 -0.58 6.54 7.03
CA ASP A 6 -1.58 5.48 6.93
C ASP A 6 -0.93 4.16 7.35
N THR A 7 -1.35 3.65 8.51
CA THR A 7 -0.73 2.45 9.09
C THR A 7 -1.22 1.15 8.48
N HIS A 8 -2.26 1.15 7.64
CA HIS A 8 -2.81 -0.07 7.04
C HIS A 8 -3.66 0.24 5.80
N ILE A 9 -3.13 -0.05 4.61
CA ILE A 9 -3.89 0.09 3.35
C ILE A 9 -3.47 -0.94 2.30
N HIS A 10 -4.41 -1.42 1.47
CA HIS A 10 -4.17 -2.41 0.43
C HIS A 10 -4.10 -1.77 -0.97
N LEU A 11 -3.16 -0.85 -1.21
CA LEU A 11 -3.00 -0.14 -2.50
C LEU A 11 -2.55 -1.03 -3.67
N TYR A 12 -2.27 -2.31 -3.42
CA TYR A 12 -1.98 -3.32 -4.43
C TYR A 12 -3.24 -4.07 -4.90
N ASP A 13 -4.43 -3.71 -4.39
CA ASP A 13 -5.71 -4.20 -4.89
C ASP A 13 -5.93 -3.75 -6.35
N SER A 14 -6.59 -4.61 -7.13
CA SER A 14 -7.01 -4.30 -8.49
C SER A 14 -7.83 -3.02 -8.60
N ASP A 15 -8.60 -2.66 -7.57
CA ASP A 15 -9.43 -1.46 -7.54
C ASP A 15 -8.62 -0.16 -7.72
N PHE A 16 -7.34 -0.16 -7.32
CA PHE A 16 -6.44 0.98 -7.48
C PHE A 16 -5.63 0.95 -8.79
N THR A 17 -5.73 -0.11 -9.59
CA THR A 17 -4.96 -0.22 -10.84
C THR A 17 -5.19 0.95 -11.81
N PRO A 18 -6.44 1.44 -12.01
CA PRO A 18 -6.70 2.52 -12.97
C PRO A 18 -6.11 3.88 -12.57
N ASP A 19 -6.00 4.17 -11.27
CA ASP A 19 -5.74 5.52 -10.77
C ASP A 19 -4.71 5.59 -9.61
N LEU A 20 -3.91 4.54 -9.39
CA LEU A 20 -2.94 4.46 -8.27
C LEU A 20 -2.08 5.73 -8.15
N LYS A 21 -1.59 6.26 -9.27
CA LYS A 21 -0.77 7.48 -9.26
C LYS A 21 -1.54 8.68 -8.70
N ASP A 22 -2.77 8.89 -9.16
CA ASP A 22 -3.62 10.00 -8.73
C ASP A 22 -4.01 9.84 -7.25
N VAL A 23 -4.21 8.61 -6.78
CA VAL A 23 -4.44 8.28 -5.37
C VAL A 23 -3.26 8.71 -4.51
N ILE A 24 -2.03 8.34 -4.90
CA ILE A 24 -0.81 8.74 -4.17
C ILE A 24 -0.62 10.26 -4.19
N GLU A 25 -0.82 10.92 -5.32
CA GLU A 25 -0.70 12.38 -5.43
C GLU A 25 -1.71 13.10 -4.52
N ARG A 26 -2.98 12.66 -4.50
CA ARG A 26 -3.99 13.19 -3.57
C ARG A 26 -3.60 12.95 -2.10
N ALA A 27 -3.06 11.78 -1.77
CA ALA A 27 -2.63 11.46 -0.41
C ALA A 27 -1.52 12.43 0.05
N VAL A 28 -0.51 12.66 -0.80
CA VAL A 28 0.59 13.59 -0.54
C VAL A 28 0.09 15.04 -0.39
N GLN A 29 -0.83 15.48 -1.26
CA GLN A 29 -1.47 16.81 -1.15
C GLN A 29 -2.20 16.99 0.19
N ASN A 30 -2.74 15.91 0.75
CA ASN A 30 -3.41 15.87 2.05
C ASN A 30 -2.47 15.48 3.21
N LYS A 31 -1.15 15.49 2.99
CA LYS A 31 -0.09 15.26 3.98
C LYS A 31 -0.04 13.82 4.52
N VAL A 32 -0.67 12.86 3.84
CA VAL A 32 -0.45 11.42 4.04
C VAL A 32 0.76 11.05 3.19
N THR A 33 1.93 11.02 3.82
CA THR A 33 3.21 10.90 3.10
C THR A 33 3.82 9.50 3.16
N ARG A 34 3.35 8.67 4.10
CA ARG A 34 3.79 7.28 4.28
C ARG A 34 2.60 6.36 4.46
N CYS A 35 2.60 5.22 3.78
CA CYS A 35 1.57 4.19 3.88
C CYS A 35 2.22 2.82 4.12
N ILE A 36 1.70 2.05 5.05
CA ILE A 36 2.12 0.67 5.30
C ILE A 36 1.15 -0.27 4.59
N LEU A 37 1.68 -1.15 3.75
CA LEU A 37 0.94 -2.11 2.93
C LEU A 37 1.10 -3.51 3.52
N PRO A 38 0.12 -4.01 4.30
CA PRO A 38 0.18 -5.34 4.88
C PRO A 38 -0.17 -6.40 3.83
N ALA A 39 0.65 -7.45 3.77
CA ALA A 39 0.38 -8.63 2.95
C ALA A 39 -0.78 -9.46 3.53
N ILE A 40 -1.49 -10.15 2.63
CA ILE A 40 -2.60 -11.06 2.96
C ILE A 40 -2.13 -12.51 2.88
N ASP A 41 -1.56 -12.92 1.74
CA ASP A 41 -1.05 -14.27 1.51
C ASP A 41 0.02 -14.29 0.41
N LYS A 42 0.46 -15.48 -0.01
CA LYS A 42 1.48 -15.64 -1.05
C LYS A 42 1.08 -15.02 -2.40
N SER A 43 -0.21 -14.98 -2.72
CA SER A 43 -0.70 -14.46 -4.01
C SER A 43 -0.49 -12.95 -4.14
N CYS A 44 -0.56 -12.20 -3.03
CA CYS A 44 -0.37 -10.75 -3.06
C CYS A 44 1.10 -10.31 -3.04
N GLN A 45 2.06 -11.22 -2.85
CA GLN A 45 3.48 -10.88 -2.71
C GLN A 45 4.01 -10.06 -3.89
N LYS A 46 3.73 -10.52 -5.12
CA LYS A 46 4.19 -9.82 -6.33
C LYS A 46 3.49 -8.48 -6.53
N PRO A 47 2.14 -8.40 -6.53
CA PRO A 47 1.45 -7.11 -6.60
C PRO A 47 1.90 -6.09 -5.54
N LEU A 48 2.09 -6.54 -4.30
CA LEU A 48 2.53 -5.69 -3.19
C LEU A 48 3.92 -5.11 -3.43
N LEU A 49 4.90 -5.93 -3.82
CA LEU A 49 6.25 -5.46 -4.10
C LEU A 49 6.32 -4.59 -5.36
N ASP A 50 5.59 -4.95 -6.41
CA ASP A 50 5.52 -4.16 -7.65
C ASP A 50 4.88 -2.78 -7.39
N THR A 51 3.86 -2.71 -6.52
CA THR A 51 3.24 -1.44 -6.10
C THR A 51 4.18 -0.58 -5.27
N VAL A 52 4.87 -1.18 -4.28
CA VAL A 52 5.88 -0.47 -3.48
C VAL A 52 7.00 0.09 -4.35
N ALA A 53 7.49 -0.67 -5.32
CA ALA A 53 8.57 -0.25 -6.21
C ALA A 53 8.22 0.98 -7.09
N LYS A 54 6.94 1.25 -7.32
CA LYS A 54 6.48 2.45 -8.06
C LYS A 54 6.59 3.72 -7.23
N PHE A 55 6.49 3.63 -5.90
CA PHE A 55 6.46 4.78 -4.98
C PHE A 55 7.27 4.48 -3.69
N PRO A 56 8.59 4.21 -3.80
CA PRO A 56 9.39 3.67 -2.69
C PRO A 56 9.55 4.63 -1.51
N ASP A 57 9.38 5.93 -1.72
CA ASP A 57 9.45 6.94 -0.64
C ASP A 57 8.13 7.05 0.14
N ASN A 58 7.02 6.58 -0.43
CA ASN A 58 5.68 6.70 0.14
C ASN A 58 5.13 5.37 0.66
N LEU A 59 5.50 4.23 0.06
CA LEU A 59 4.87 2.95 0.32
C LEU A 59 5.86 1.97 0.97
N PHE A 60 5.46 1.38 2.09
CA PHE A 60 6.29 0.48 2.89
C PHE A 60 5.60 -0.88 3.04
N PRO A 61 6.23 -1.98 2.61
CA PRO A 61 5.63 -3.30 2.72
C PRO A 61 5.69 -3.83 4.15
N ALA A 62 4.63 -4.50 4.60
CA ALA A 62 4.63 -5.34 5.79
C ALA A 62 4.27 -6.78 5.39
N THR A 63 5.21 -7.70 5.52
CA THR A 63 5.00 -9.11 5.14
C THR A 63 4.31 -9.89 6.26
N GLY A 64 3.46 -10.84 5.91
CA GLY A 64 2.68 -11.62 6.86
C GLY A 64 1.60 -12.45 6.18
N LEU A 65 0.87 -13.22 6.98
CA LEU A 65 -0.32 -13.96 6.55
C LEU A 65 -1.52 -13.48 7.35
N HIS A 66 -2.60 -13.13 6.65
CA HIS A 66 -3.87 -12.79 7.29
C HIS A 66 -4.48 -14.06 7.90
N PRO A 67 -5.08 -14.01 9.11
CA PRO A 67 -5.61 -15.20 9.78
C PRO A 67 -6.66 -15.97 8.96
N THR A 68 -7.40 -15.30 8.06
CA THR A 68 -8.38 -15.96 7.18
C THR A 68 -7.78 -16.55 5.90
N SER A 69 -6.49 -16.33 5.65
CA SER A 69 -5.76 -16.87 4.50
C SER A 69 -4.87 -18.06 4.84
N VAL A 70 -4.90 -18.49 6.11
CA VAL A 70 -4.27 -19.70 6.61
C VAL A 70 -5.37 -20.72 6.89
N LYS A 71 -5.14 -21.99 6.50
CA LYS A 71 -6.04 -23.12 6.76
C LYS A 71 -5.39 -24.08 7.74
#